data_AF-A0A0L0JTS2-F1
#
_entry.id   AF-A0A0L0JTS2-F1
#
_cell.length_a   1.000
_cell.length_b   1.000
_cell.length_c   1.000
_cell.angle_alpha   90.00
_cell.angle_beta   90.00
_cell.angle_gamma   90.00
#
_symmetry.space_group_name_H-M   'P 1'
#
loop_
_entity.id
_entity.type
_entity.pdbx_description
1 polymer ?
#
loop_
_entity_poly.entity_id
_entity_poly.type
_entity_poly.pdbx_seq_one_letter_code
_entity_poly.pdbx_strand_id
1 'polypeptide(L)'
;MPRYMKRTALALCAMASLAAAGTATPHHHSRTVLLDCAGHPQTRPADYILACGDGNSRLTSLHWSRWTSAEAEAEGLNAVNDCVPYCAAGKFHSYPVRVRLDAPSTGKVRHYTRVTLTFTADRPDKAPQTATYRLSEAPSGARGTAR
;
A
#
# COMPACT_ATOMS: atom_id res chain seq x y z
N MET A 1 -26.07 -81.84 22.87
CA MET A 1 -25.48 -81.29 24.11
C MET A 1 -24.05 -80.87 23.80
N PRO A 2 -23.46 -79.78 24.35
CA PRO A 2 -23.95 -78.43 24.73
C PRO A 2 -23.21 -77.36 23.85
N ARG A 3 -23.33 -76.04 23.91
CA ARG A 3 -24.00 -75.03 24.74
C ARG A 3 -23.97 -73.71 23.95
N TYR A 4 -25.09 -73.01 23.97
CA TYR A 4 -25.21 -71.56 23.79
C TYR A 4 -24.48 -70.81 24.94
N MET A 5 -24.28 -69.48 24.83
CA MET A 5 -23.84 -68.47 25.84
C MET A 5 -22.41 -67.92 25.63
N LYS A 6 -22.10 -66.61 25.67
CA LYS A 6 -22.76 -65.33 26.06
C LYS A 6 -21.96 -64.20 25.38
N ARG A 7 -22.61 -63.26 24.65
CA ARG A 7 -22.84 -61.85 25.07
C ARG A 7 -21.72 -61.20 25.89
N THR A 8 -21.02 -60.25 25.27
CA THR A 8 -20.53 -59.02 25.93
C THR A 8 -20.59 -57.88 24.93
N ALA A 9 -21.56 -56.99 25.12
CA ALA A 9 -21.54 -55.65 24.55
C ALA A 9 -20.67 -54.78 25.47
N LEU A 10 -19.71 -54.06 24.90
CA LEU A 10 -19.25 -52.80 25.48
C LEU A 10 -19.50 -51.70 24.45
N ALA A 11 -20.54 -50.93 24.71
CA ALA A 11 -20.76 -49.65 24.07
C ALA A 11 -19.71 -48.68 24.62
N LEU A 12 -18.85 -48.14 23.74
CA LEU A 12 -18.16 -46.89 24.01
C LEU A 12 -18.80 -45.80 23.16
N CYS A 13 -19.57 -44.93 23.82
CA CYS A 13 -19.97 -43.64 23.28
C CYS A 13 -18.70 -42.78 23.09
N ALA A 14 -18.14 -42.79 21.88
CA ALA A 14 -17.17 -41.78 21.50
C ALA A 14 -17.94 -40.48 21.24
N MET A 15 -17.80 -39.51 22.15
CA MET A 15 -18.37 -38.18 21.98
C MET A 15 -17.76 -37.53 20.72
N ALA A 16 -18.59 -37.35 19.70
CA ALA A 16 -18.22 -36.56 18.53
C ALA A 16 -18.14 -35.09 18.95
N SER A 17 -16.92 -34.61 19.21
CA SER A 17 -16.66 -33.18 19.39
C SER A 17 -16.94 -32.47 18.07
N LEU A 18 -18.10 -31.82 17.95
CA LEU A 18 -18.39 -30.94 16.83
C LEU A 18 -17.57 -29.67 17.02
N ALA A 19 -16.34 -29.66 16.48
CA ALA A 19 -15.57 -28.45 16.36
C ALA A 19 -16.34 -27.50 15.43
N ALA A 20 -16.96 -26.46 16.01
CA ALA A 20 -17.52 -25.37 15.24
C ALA A 20 -16.36 -24.65 14.55
N ALA A 21 -16.06 -25.06 13.32
CA ALA A 21 -15.22 -24.29 12.42
C ALA A 21 -15.95 -22.97 12.17
N GLY A 22 -15.59 -21.93 12.92
CA GLY A 22 -16.04 -20.57 12.64
C GLY A 22 -15.67 -20.26 11.20
N THR A 23 -16.67 -20.17 10.32
CA THR A 23 -16.49 -19.67 8.97
C THR A 23 -16.16 -18.18 9.10
N ALA A 24 -14.88 -17.88 9.28
CA ALA A 24 -14.39 -16.53 9.09
C ALA A 24 -14.68 -16.17 7.64
N THR A 25 -15.74 -15.40 7.42
CA THR A 25 -15.97 -14.77 6.13
C THR A 25 -14.71 -13.98 5.81
N PRO A 26 -14.06 -14.19 4.65
CA PRO A 26 -12.94 -13.34 4.28
C PRO A 26 -13.49 -11.92 4.24
N HIS A 27 -13.05 -11.07 5.17
CA HIS A 27 -13.32 -9.66 5.06
C HIS A 27 -12.63 -9.21 3.78
N HIS A 28 -13.43 -8.94 2.75
CA HIS A 28 -12.98 -8.19 1.58
C HIS A 28 -12.62 -6.79 2.10
N HIS A 29 -11.41 -6.64 2.61
CA HIS A 29 -10.87 -5.32 2.88
C HIS A 29 -10.85 -4.61 1.54
N SER A 30 -11.74 -3.63 1.35
CA SER A 30 -11.71 -2.74 0.20
C SER A 30 -10.30 -2.16 0.11
N ARG A 31 -9.50 -2.73 -0.80
CA ARG A 31 -8.06 -2.53 -0.83
C ARG A 31 -7.83 -1.09 -1.25
N THR A 32 -7.35 -0.25 -0.33
CA THR A 32 -6.95 1.10 -0.72
C THR A 32 -5.76 0.97 -1.65
N VAL A 33 -5.82 1.64 -2.79
CA VAL A 33 -4.74 1.68 -3.76
C VAL A 33 -3.98 2.99 -3.66
N LEU A 34 -2.78 3.02 -4.24
CA LEU A 34 -2.08 4.24 -4.59
C LEU A 34 -2.30 4.47 -6.09
N LEU A 35 -2.76 5.63 -6.51
CA LEU A 35 -2.91 5.92 -7.94
C LEU A 35 -1.59 6.45 -8.49
N ASP A 36 -1.12 5.90 -9.61
CA ASP A 36 -0.01 6.47 -10.35
C ASP A 36 -0.42 7.75 -11.12
N CYS A 37 0.54 8.37 -11.79
CA CYS A 37 0.33 9.63 -12.52
C CYS A 37 -0.68 9.52 -13.68
N ALA A 38 -0.94 8.32 -14.20
CA ALA A 38 -1.97 8.06 -15.21
C ALA A 38 -3.31 7.61 -14.59
N GLY A 39 -3.34 7.45 -13.26
CA GLY A 39 -4.53 7.09 -12.51
C GLY A 39 -4.72 5.59 -12.39
N HIS A 40 -3.71 4.78 -12.75
CA HIS A 40 -3.82 3.34 -12.60
C HIS A 40 -3.60 2.94 -11.13
N PRO A 41 -4.40 2.00 -10.62
CA PRO A 41 -4.30 1.54 -9.25
C PRO A 41 -3.05 0.70 -9.03
N GLN A 42 -2.22 1.09 -8.07
CA GLN A 42 -1.03 0.39 -7.62
C GLN A 42 -1.22 -0.13 -6.19
N THR A 43 -0.69 -1.31 -5.91
CA THR A 43 -0.61 -1.86 -4.56
C THR A 43 0.83 -2.20 -4.23
N ARG A 44 1.35 -1.61 -3.16
CA ARG A 44 2.74 -1.82 -2.69
C ARG A 44 3.78 -1.72 -3.83
N PRO A 45 3.76 -0.64 -4.65
CA PRO A 45 4.73 -0.52 -5.74
C PRO A 45 6.15 -0.36 -5.17
N ALA A 46 7.15 -0.91 -5.88
CA ALA A 46 8.56 -0.72 -5.53
C ALA A 46 9.05 0.70 -5.86
N ASP A 47 8.46 1.34 -6.87
CA ASP A 47 8.80 2.68 -7.34
C ASP A 47 7.54 3.51 -7.57
N TYR A 48 7.61 4.82 -7.33
CA TYR A 48 6.48 5.74 -7.50
C TYR A 48 6.93 7.14 -7.89
N ILE A 49 6.36 7.70 -8.96
CA ILE A 49 6.63 9.10 -9.37
C ILE A 49 5.78 10.02 -8.50
N LEU A 50 6.44 10.86 -7.70
CA LEU A 50 5.77 11.82 -6.81
C LEU A 50 5.43 13.12 -7.55
N ALA A 51 6.36 13.60 -8.38
CA ALA A 51 6.20 14.81 -9.18
C ALA A 51 5.69 14.46 -10.58
N CYS A 52 4.38 14.19 -10.73
CA CYS A 52 3.82 13.72 -11.99
C CYS A 52 3.99 14.66 -13.19
N GLY A 53 4.18 15.97 -12.95
CA GLY A 53 4.32 16.96 -14.03
C GLY A 53 5.69 16.94 -14.72
N ASP A 54 6.76 16.61 -14.00
CA ASP A 54 8.13 16.75 -14.49
C ASP A 54 9.06 15.56 -14.17
N GLY A 55 8.62 14.62 -13.31
CA GLY A 55 9.38 13.45 -12.92
C GLY A 55 10.59 13.73 -12.01
N ASN A 56 10.74 14.96 -11.50
CA ASN A 56 11.95 15.37 -10.77
C ASN A 56 12.00 14.89 -9.31
N SER A 57 10.96 14.21 -8.83
CA SER A 57 10.96 13.49 -7.55
C SER A 57 10.26 12.14 -7.71
N ARG A 58 10.99 11.08 -7.34
CA ARG A 58 10.53 9.70 -7.41
C ARG A 58 10.91 8.93 -6.15
N LEU A 59 9.99 8.13 -5.63
CA LEU A 59 10.27 7.13 -4.63
C LEU A 59 10.76 5.86 -5.31
N THR A 60 11.80 5.24 -4.76
CA THR A 60 12.41 4.02 -5.29
C THR A 60 12.77 3.05 -4.18
N SER A 61 12.92 1.77 -4.52
CA SER A 61 13.30 0.71 -3.57
C SER A 61 12.37 0.66 -2.34
N LEU A 62 11.07 0.82 -2.57
CA LEU A 62 10.08 0.84 -1.50
C LEU A 62 9.81 -0.55 -0.95
N HIS A 63 9.98 -0.70 0.36
CA HIS A 63 9.68 -1.90 1.12
C HIS A 63 8.51 -1.63 2.06
N TRP A 64 7.35 -2.21 1.74
CA TRP A 64 6.10 -1.97 2.46
C TRP A 64 5.94 -2.90 3.66
N SER A 65 6.02 -2.35 4.87
CA SER A 65 5.76 -3.08 6.12
C SER A 65 4.26 -3.17 6.41
N ARG A 66 3.48 -2.17 6.00
CA ARG A 66 2.05 -2.07 6.28
C ARG A 66 1.25 -1.57 5.09
N TRP A 67 0.08 -2.16 4.88
CA TRP A 67 -0.88 -1.73 3.86
C TRP A 67 -2.29 -2.12 4.28
N THR A 68 -3.10 -1.14 4.65
CA THR A 68 -4.43 -1.35 5.21
C THR A 68 -5.47 -0.51 4.48
N SER A 69 -6.73 -0.59 4.90
CA SER A 69 -7.75 0.33 4.41
C SER A 69 -7.44 1.79 4.77
N ALA A 70 -6.86 2.09 5.93
CA ALA A 70 -6.69 3.46 6.41
C ALA A 70 -5.34 4.08 6.02
N GLU A 71 -4.29 3.28 6.05
CA GLU A 71 -2.91 3.75 5.87
C GLU A 71 -1.98 2.66 5.33
N ALA A 72 -0.87 3.08 4.73
CA ALA A 72 0.25 2.23 4.33
C ALA A 72 1.58 2.87 4.73
N GLU A 73 2.58 2.03 5.02
CA GLU A 73 3.90 2.46 5.48
C GLU A 73 4.99 1.68 4.75
N ALA A 74 6.04 2.41 4.35
CA ALA A 74 7.22 1.85 3.70
C ALA A 74 8.50 2.58 4.10
N GLU A 75 9.62 1.92 3.84
CA GLU A 75 10.95 2.53 3.81
C GLU A 75 11.48 2.47 2.36
N GLY A 76 12.29 3.45 1.97
CA GLY A 76 12.93 3.47 0.65
C GLY A 76 13.75 4.74 0.43
N LEU A 77 13.89 5.14 -0.82
CA LEU A 77 14.66 6.31 -1.24
C LEU A 77 13.78 7.30 -1.98
N ASN A 78 13.91 8.59 -1.68
CA ASN A 78 13.42 9.67 -2.53
C ASN A 78 14.57 10.15 -3.42
N ALA A 79 14.52 9.84 -4.71
CA ALA A 79 15.45 10.37 -5.69
C ALA A 79 14.91 11.70 -6.25
N VAL A 80 15.67 12.77 -6.03
CA VAL A 80 15.30 14.15 -6.39
C VAL A 80 16.33 14.72 -7.35
N ASN A 81 15.88 15.30 -8.46
CA ASN A 81 16.73 15.99 -9.42
C ASN A 81 17.19 17.34 -8.86
N ASP A 82 18.49 17.64 -8.89
CA ASP A 82 19.01 18.95 -8.48
C ASP A 82 18.67 20.08 -9.45
N CYS A 83 18.30 19.75 -10.69
CA CYS A 83 18.01 20.70 -11.75
C CYS A 83 19.12 21.74 -12.00
N VAL A 84 20.39 21.36 -11.82
CA VAL A 84 21.52 22.27 -12.08
C VAL A 84 22.21 21.90 -13.41
N PRO A 85 22.34 22.82 -14.38
CA PRO A 85 21.80 24.19 -14.42
C PRO A 85 20.31 24.27 -14.82
N TYR A 86 19.74 23.19 -15.33
CA TYR A 86 18.31 23.03 -15.59
C TYR A 86 17.93 21.54 -15.49
N CYS A 87 16.65 21.22 -15.32
CA CYS A 87 16.22 19.86 -14.96
C CYS A 87 16.62 18.75 -15.95
N ALA A 88 16.63 19.02 -17.26
CA ALA A 88 17.05 18.02 -18.24
C ALA A 88 18.57 17.72 -18.23
N ALA A 89 19.40 18.59 -17.63
CA ALA A 89 20.84 18.37 -17.45
C ALA A 89 21.26 18.05 -16.00
N GLY A 90 20.31 18.11 -15.06
CA GLY A 90 20.56 17.89 -13.64
C GLY A 90 20.85 16.43 -13.29
N LYS A 91 21.14 16.19 -12.01
CA LYS A 91 21.43 14.87 -11.46
C LYS A 91 20.44 14.51 -10.37
N PHE A 92 20.07 13.23 -10.32
CA PHE A 92 19.26 12.69 -9.24
C PHE A 92 20.15 12.35 -8.04
N HIS A 93 19.76 12.85 -6.87
CA HIS A 93 20.33 12.54 -5.57
C HIS A 93 19.31 11.73 -4.76
N SER A 94 19.75 10.67 -4.08
CA SER A 94 18.86 9.75 -3.37
C SER A 94 18.95 9.95 -1.87
N TYR A 95 17.78 10.12 -1.23
CA TYR A 95 17.68 10.40 0.19
C TYR A 95 16.83 9.33 0.89
N PRO A 96 17.32 8.68 1.96
CA PRO A 96 16.54 7.69 2.70
C PRO A 96 15.29 8.29 3.34
N VAL A 97 14.14 7.64 3.13
CA VAL A 97 12.84 8.10 3.63
C VAL A 97 12.01 6.97 4.24
N ARG A 98 11.26 7.31 5.29
CA ARG A 98 10.03 6.64 5.67
C ARG A 98 8.87 7.27 4.92
N VAL A 99 8.01 6.44 4.35
CA VAL A 99 6.84 6.83 3.58
C VAL A 99 5.59 6.41 4.34
N ARG A 100 4.65 7.34 4.50
CA ARG A 100 3.31 7.08 5.03
C ARG A 100 2.27 7.53 4.01
N LEU A 101 1.37 6.64 3.65
CA LEU A 101 0.17 6.95 2.86
C LEU A 101 -1.05 6.93 3.76
N ASP A 102 -1.92 7.93 3.65
CA ASP A 102 -3.17 7.99 4.43
C ASP A 102 -4.22 8.90 3.75
N ALA A 103 -5.24 9.30 4.54
CA ALA A 103 -6.42 10.02 4.08
C ALA A 103 -7.10 9.32 2.89
N PRO A 104 -7.65 8.11 3.09
CA PRO A 104 -8.30 7.37 2.01
C PRO A 104 -9.54 8.12 1.53
N SER A 105 -9.68 8.25 0.21
CA SER A 105 -10.88 8.73 -0.46
C SER A 105 -11.65 7.57 -1.07
N THR A 106 -12.97 7.67 -1.08
CA THR A 106 -13.89 6.71 -1.70
C THR A 106 -14.43 7.29 -3.01
N GLY A 107 -13.58 7.32 -4.05
CA GLY A 107 -13.97 7.64 -5.42
C GLY A 107 -14.46 6.38 -6.17
N LYS A 108 -14.25 6.34 -7.50
CA LYS A 108 -14.48 5.12 -8.32
C LYS A 108 -13.71 3.91 -7.77
N VAL A 109 -12.51 4.17 -7.26
CA VAL A 109 -11.69 3.23 -6.50
C VAL A 109 -11.26 3.89 -5.20
N ARG A 110 -11.17 3.11 -4.13
CA ARG A 110 -10.71 3.59 -2.83
C ARG A 110 -9.20 3.78 -2.86
N HIS A 111 -8.70 4.99 -2.63
CA HIS A 111 -7.27 5.31 -2.80
C HIS A 111 -6.76 6.27 -1.73
N TYR A 112 -5.45 6.23 -1.44
CA TYR A 112 -4.82 7.20 -0.55
C TYR A 112 -4.67 8.56 -1.23
N THR A 113 -4.87 9.65 -0.51
CA THR A 113 -4.79 11.02 -1.06
C THR A 113 -3.68 11.87 -0.45
N ARG A 114 -2.92 11.30 0.49
CA ARG A 114 -1.81 11.99 1.13
C ARG A 114 -0.63 11.06 1.26
N VAL A 115 0.54 11.61 0.98
CA VAL A 115 1.83 10.99 1.24
C VAL A 115 2.65 11.91 2.14
N THR A 116 3.24 11.33 3.16
CA THR A 116 4.21 11.99 4.04
C THR A 116 5.53 11.26 3.92
N LEU A 117 6.59 12.02 3.63
CA LEU A 117 7.96 11.57 3.61
C LEU A 117 8.66 12.11 4.86
N THR A 118 9.29 11.21 5.62
CA THR A 118 10.23 11.59 6.69
C THR A 118 11.61 11.14 6.26
N PHE A 119 12.50 12.09 6.00
CA PHE A 119 13.90 11.81 5.74
C PHE A 119 14.54 11.25 7.01
N THR A 120 15.30 10.16 6.91
CA THR A 120 15.88 9.49 8.09
C THR A 120 17.38 9.73 8.24
N ALA A 121 18.01 10.33 7.23
CA ALA A 121 19.40 10.73 7.21
C ALA A 121 19.51 12.09 6.51
N ASP A 122 20.33 12.19 5.46
CA ASP A 122 20.40 13.36 4.61
C ASP A 122 19.07 13.64 3.90
N ARG A 123 18.89 14.89 3.47
CA ARG A 123 17.70 15.37 2.77
C ARG A 123 18.08 16.44 1.73
N PRO A 124 17.21 16.74 0.76
CA PRO A 124 17.43 17.85 -0.15
C PRO A 124 17.64 19.17 0.60
N ASP A 125 18.45 20.05 0.01
CA ASP A 125 18.71 21.37 0.56
C ASP A 125 17.40 22.12 0.79
N LYS A 126 17.29 22.75 1.97
CA LYS A 126 16.11 23.51 2.42
C LYS A 126 14.80 22.71 2.57
N ALA A 127 14.78 21.40 2.29
CA ALA A 127 13.62 20.57 2.57
C ALA A 127 13.41 20.42 4.10
N PRO A 128 12.18 20.38 4.62
CA PRO A 128 11.97 19.99 6.02
C PRO A 128 12.34 18.52 6.23
N GLN A 129 12.56 18.12 7.49
CA GLN A 129 12.76 16.70 7.82
C GLN A 129 11.55 15.84 7.43
N THR A 130 10.36 16.41 7.55
CA THR A 130 9.10 15.79 7.15
C THR A 130 8.40 16.66 6.13
N ALA A 131 8.13 16.10 4.95
CA ALA A 131 7.39 16.76 3.87
C ALA A 131 6.08 16.02 3.61
N THR A 132 4.99 16.74 3.41
CA THR A 132 3.67 16.16 3.14
C THR A 132 3.10 16.71 1.85
N TYR A 133 2.63 15.80 0.99
CA TYR A 133 2.09 16.12 -0.31
C TYR A 133 0.67 15.56 -0.44
N ARG A 134 -0.18 16.32 -1.14
CA ARG A 134 -1.47 15.80 -1.61
C ARG A 134 -1.22 15.04 -2.90
N LEU A 135 -1.64 13.78 -2.93
CA LEU A 135 -1.66 12.98 -4.13
C LEU A 135 -2.92 13.41 -4.88
N SER A 136 -2.76 14.23 -5.92
CA SER A 136 -3.86 14.50 -6.84
C SER A 136 -4.26 13.17 -7.50
N GLU A 137 -5.57 12.93 -7.65
CA GLU A 137 -6.02 12.00 -8.68
C GLU A 137 -5.34 12.43 -9.99
N ALA A 138 -4.76 11.47 -10.71
CA ALA A 138 -4.26 11.72 -12.06
C ALA A 138 -5.25 12.60 -12.83
N PRO A 139 -4.77 13.53 -13.68
CA PRO A 139 -5.67 14.38 -14.43
C PRO A 139 -6.65 13.49 -15.20
N SER A 140 -7.91 13.46 -14.76
CA SER A 140 -9.01 12.96 -15.56
C SER A 140 -8.93 13.75 -16.86
N GLY A 141 -8.58 13.05 -17.94
CA GLY A 141 -8.06 13.66 -19.16
C GLY A 141 -8.82 14.90 -19.64
N ALA A 142 -8.08 15.81 -20.26
CA ALA A 142 -8.53 16.63 -21.37
C ALA A 142 -10.06 16.88 -21.43
N ARG A 143 -10.60 17.69 -20.52
CA ARG A 143 -11.75 18.53 -20.88
C ARG A 143 -11.18 19.78 -21.52
N GLY A 144 -10.95 19.68 -22.83
CA GLY A 144 -10.74 20.86 -23.65
C GLY A 144 -11.95 21.77 -23.50
N THR A 145 -11.77 22.90 -22.82
CA THR A 145 -12.58 24.07 -23.09
C THR A 145 -12.03 24.65 -24.38
N ALA A 146 -12.64 24.25 -25.50
CA ALA A 146 -12.52 25.03 -26.72
C ALA A 146 -13.04 26.44 -26.42
N ARG A 147 -12.19 27.44 -26.71
CA ARG A 147 -12.58 28.84 -26.81
C ARG A 147 -12.97 29.13 -28.24
#